data_AF-A0A1I7XIJ5-F1
#
_entry.id   AF-A0A1I7XIJ5-F1
#
_cell.length_a   1.000
_cell.length_b   1.000
_cell.length_c   1.000
_cell.angle_alpha   90.00
_cell.angle_beta   90.00
_cell.angle_gamma   90.00
#
_symmetry.space_group_name_H-M   'P 1'
#
loop_
_entity.id
_entity.type
_entity.pdbx_description
1 polymer ?
#
loop_
_entity_poly.entity_id
_entity_poly.type
_entity_poly.pdbx_seq_one_letter_code
_entity_poly.pdbx_strand_id
1 'polypeptide(L)'
;MGTCYTYEEKMKKVDEVIKEMNLTECQNTLIGIPNRTKGISVGEKKRLSFATEVLTNPSILYCDEPTSGLDAFMASQVVLLIYILL
;
A
#
# COMPACT_ATOMS: atom_id res chain seq x y z
N MET A 1 5.85 -12.35 -5.82
CA MET A 1 4.87 -13.41 -6.19
C MET A 1 5.58 -14.44 -7.07
N GLY A 2 5.64 -15.71 -6.65
CA GLY A 2 6.30 -16.78 -7.41
C GLY A 2 5.58 -17.10 -8.74
N THR A 3 6.18 -17.97 -9.55
CA THR A 3 5.65 -18.43 -10.84
C THR A 3 4.38 -19.29 -10.73
N CYS A 4 3.91 -19.59 -9.52
CA CYS A 4 2.79 -20.50 -9.25
C CYS A 4 1.39 -19.88 -9.37
N TYR A 5 1.27 -18.63 -9.79
CA TYR A 5 -0.03 -17.94 -9.94
C TYR A 5 -0.32 -17.63 -11.40
N THR A 6 -1.56 -17.89 -11.82
CA THR A 6 -2.12 -17.41 -13.09
C THR A 6 -2.22 -15.90 -13.08
N TYR A 7 -2.40 -15.29 -14.27
CA TYR A 7 -2.59 -13.85 -14.38
C TYR A 7 -3.85 -13.38 -13.63
N GLU A 8 -4.94 -14.13 -13.74
CA GLU A 8 -6.21 -13.81 -13.09
C GLU A 8 -6.08 -13.84 -11.56
N GLU A 9 -5.40 -14.85 -11.00
CA GLU A 9 -5.15 -14.92 -9.55
C GLU A 9 -4.28 -13.76 -9.05
N LYS A 10 -3.27 -13.35 -9.84
CA LYS A 10 -2.44 -12.19 -9.51
C LYS A 10 -3.28 -10.92 -9.47
N MET A 11 -4.10 -10.69 -10.49
CA MET A 11 -4.95 -9.50 -10.56
C MET A 11 -5.98 -9.48 -9.45
N LYS A 12 -6.60 -10.62 -9.15
CA LYS A 12 -7.53 -10.73 -8.02
C LYS A 12 -6.87 -10.36 -6.70
N LYS A 13 -5.65 -10.85 -6.45
CA LYS A 13 -4.90 -10.51 -5.24
C LYS A 13 -4.48 -9.04 -5.21
N VAL A 14 -4.16 -8.43 -6.35
CA VAL A 14 -3.94 -6.98 -6.45
C VAL A 14 -5.20 -6.20 -6.06
N ASP A 15 -6.37 -6.58 -6.57
CA ASP A 15 -7.63 -5.92 -6.25
C ASP A 15 -8.01 -6.05 -4.76
N GLU A 16 -7.75 -7.20 -4.16
CA GLU A 16 -7.93 -7.42 -2.72
C GLU A 16 -7.04 -6.48 -1.91
N VAL A 17 -5.74 -6.42 -2.23
CA VAL A 17 -4.80 -5.54 -1.52
C VAL A 17 -5.14 -4.06 -1.72
N ILE A 18 -5.57 -3.63 -2.91
CA ILE A 18 -5.99 -2.24 -3.16
C ILE A 18 -7.14 -1.84 -2.22
N LYS A 19 -8.10 -2.75 -2.00
CA LYS A 19 -9.23 -2.52 -1.10
C LYS A 19 -8.81 -2.48 0.35
N GLU A 20 -8.02 -3.47 0.81
CA GLU A 20 -7.51 -3.53 2.18
C GLU A 20 -6.67 -2.30 2.54
N MET A 21 -5.92 -1.79 1.56
CA MET A 21 -5.05 -0.63 1.73
C MET A 21 -5.76 0.71 1.61
N ASN A 22 -7.08 0.70 1.38
CA ASN A 22 -7.89 1.88 1.11
C ASN A 22 -7.26 2.77 0.00
N LEU A 23 -6.93 2.13 -1.13
CA LEU A 23 -6.32 2.76 -2.32
C LEU A 23 -7.28 2.78 -3.52
N THR A 24 -8.52 2.30 -3.37
CA THR A 24 -9.52 2.20 -4.43
C THR A 24 -9.74 3.52 -5.17
N GLU A 25 -9.87 4.62 -4.43
CA GLU A 25 -10.10 5.96 -5.01
C GLU A 25 -8.93 6.43 -5.89
N CYS A 26 -7.70 6.02 -5.56
CA CYS A 26 -6.49 6.44 -6.26
C CYS A 26 -5.90 5.37 -7.19
N GLN A 27 -6.55 4.20 -7.37
CA GLN A 27 -5.98 3.04 -8.07
C GLN A 27 -5.58 3.32 -9.53
N ASN A 28 -6.27 4.24 -10.20
CA ASN A 28 -6.01 4.65 -11.59
C ASN A 28 -5.29 6.00 -11.68
N THR A 29 -4.80 6.53 -10.55
CA THR A 29 -4.10 7.81 -10.48
C THR A 29 -2.60 7.59 -10.61
N LEU A 30 -1.93 8.49 -11.34
CA LEU A 30 -0.46 8.47 -11.42
C LEU A 30 0.16 8.72 -10.03
N ILE A 31 1.16 7.92 -9.65
CA ILE A 31 1.90 8.09 -8.38
C ILE A 31 2.57 9.47 -8.28
N GLY A 32 2.93 10.04 -9.43
CA GLY A 32 3.61 11.33 -9.56
C GLY A 32 5.12 11.22 -9.36
N ILE A 33 5.84 12.20 -9.88
CA ILE A 33 7.30 12.29 -9.78
C ILE A 33 7.63 13.42 -8.80
N PRO A 34 8.44 13.18 -7.75
CA PRO A 34 8.87 14.22 -6.82
C PRO A 34 9.37 15.45 -7.57
N ASN A 35 8.87 16.63 -7.20
CA ASN A 35 9.25 17.92 -7.76
C ASN A 35 9.01 18.11 -9.28
N ARG A 36 8.26 17.22 -9.94
CA ARG A 36 7.91 17.36 -11.37
C ARG A 36 6.42 17.24 -11.65
N THR A 37 5.76 16.25 -11.07
CA THR A 37 4.36 15.96 -11.40
C THR A 37 3.63 15.54 -10.15
N LYS A 38 2.54 16.25 -9.83
CA LYS A 38 1.67 15.89 -8.71
C LYS A 38 1.00 14.56 -9.03
N GLY A 39 0.93 13.70 -8.03
CA GLY A 39 0.24 12.41 -8.10
C GLY A 39 -0.50 12.15 -6.80
N ILE A 40 -0.52 10.89 -6.37
CA ILE A 40 -1.12 10.50 -5.09
C ILE A 40 -0.48 11.21 -3.89
N SER A 41 -1.25 11.37 -2.82
CA SER A 41 -0.85 11.99 -1.56
C SER A 41 0.26 11.22 -0.84
N VAL A 42 0.91 11.87 0.13
CA VAL A 42 1.98 11.24 0.92
C VAL A 42 1.48 10.01 1.68
N GLY A 43 0.27 10.08 2.27
CA GLY A 43 -0.36 8.95 2.95
C GLY A 43 -0.68 7.79 1.99
N GLU A 44 -1.19 8.08 0.80
CA GLU A 44 -1.41 7.06 -0.24
C GLU A 44 -0.10 6.42 -0.71
N LYS A 45 1.00 7.19 -0.87
CA LYS A 45 2.33 6.63 -1.17
C LYS A 45 2.80 5.67 -0.08
N LYS A 46 2.59 6.02 1.19
CA LYS A 46 2.99 5.16 2.31
C LYS A 46 2.18 3.86 2.32
N ARG A 47 0.85 3.93 2.16
CA ARG A 47 0.00 2.74 2.03
C ARG A 47 0.34 1.90 0.79
N LEU A 48 0.63 2.53 -0.34
CA LEU A 48 1.09 1.84 -1.55
C LEU A 48 2.41 1.09 -1.32
N SER A 49 3.36 1.68 -0.58
CA SER A 49 4.60 1.00 -0.20
C SER A 49 4.37 -0.23 0.70
N PHE A 50 3.36 -0.18 1.57
CA PHE A 50 2.98 -1.37 2.35
C PHE A 50 2.26 -2.41 1.48
N ALA A 51 1.38 -1.96 0.58
CA ALA A 51 0.65 -2.81 -0.35
C ALA A 51 1.61 -3.71 -1.17
N THR A 52 2.73 -3.16 -1.64
CA THR A 52 3.72 -3.93 -2.42
C THR A 52 4.37 -5.05 -1.60
N GLU A 53 4.62 -4.83 -0.31
CA GLU A 53 5.16 -5.85 0.58
C GLU A 53 4.09 -6.91 0.92
N VAL A 54 2.85 -6.49 1.20
CA VAL A 54 1.73 -7.39 1.54
C VAL A 54 1.38 -8.33 0.39
N LEU A 55 1.55 -7.92 -0.87
CA LEU A 55 1.37 -8.81 -2.01
C LEU A 55 2.24 -10.08 -1.93
N THR A 56 3.37 -10.00 -1.24
CA THR A 56 4.26 -11.15 -1.01
C THR A 56 3.84 -12.04 0.15
N ASN A 57 2.87 -11.60 0.96
CA ASN A 57 2.41 -12.26 2.18
C ASN A 57 3.57 -12.68 3.10
N PRO A 58 4.37 -11.72 3.59
CA PRO A 58 5.53 -12.04 4.41
C PRO A 58 5.09 -12.54 5.79
N SER A 59 5.80 -13.53 6.35
CA SER A 59 5.52 -14.01 7.71
C SER A 59 5.97 -13.02 8.79
N ILE A 60 6.86 -12.10 8.46
CA ILE A 60 7.38 -11.04 9.35
C ILE A 60 7.52 -9.77 8.51
N LEU A 61 6.95 -8.67 8.97
CA LEU A 61 7.06 -7.35 8.35
C LEU A 61 7.96 -6.45 9.20
N TYR A 62 9.02 -5.91 8.60
CA TYR A 62 9.87 -4.91 9.23
C TYR A 62 9.42 -3.52 8.78
N CYS A 63 9.11 -2.65 9.74
CA CYS A 63 8.64 -1.29 9.49
C CYS A 63 9.62 -0.30 10.09
N ASP A 64 10.42 0.37 9.26
CA ASP A 64 11.23 1.50 9.70
C ASP A 64 10.45 2.81 9.56
N GLU A 65 10.32 3.54 10.66
CA GLU A 65 9.55 4.78 10.79
C GLU A 65 8.21 4.80 9.99
N PRO A 66 7.25 3.92 10.30
CA PRO A 66 6.04 3.74 9.49
C PRO A 66 5.11 4.97 9.47
N THR A 67 5.27 5.90 10.41
CA THR A 67 4.42 7.09 10.57
C THR A 67 5.15 8.41 10.30
N SER A 68 6.43 8.37 9.93
CA SER A 68 7.23 9.59 9.72
C SER A 68 6.73 10.38 8.51
N GLY A 69 6.61 11.70 8.67
CA GLY A 69 6.09 12.62 7.65
C GLY A 69 4.57 12.58 7.46
N LEU A 70 3.81 11.92 8.34
CA LEU A 70 2.35 11.90 8.33
C LEU A 70 1.77 12.75 9.47
N ASP A 71 0.58 13.33 9.23
CA ASP A 71 -0.22 13.90 10.31
C ASP A 71 -0.84 12.80 11.19
N ALA A 72 -1.40 13.18 12.34
CA ALA A 72 -1.95 12.23 13.31
C ALA A 72 -3.07 11.35 12.73
N PHE A 73 -3.92 11.90 11.86
CA PHE A 73 -4.99 11.16 11.23
C PHE A 73 -4.44 10.12 10.25
N MET A 74 -3.56 10.53 9.33
CA MET A 74 -2.93 9.62 8.38
C MET A 74 -2.07 8.55 9.05
N ALA A 75 -1.34 8.91 10.10
CA ALA A 75 -0.55 7.96 10.90
C ALA A 75 -1.46 6.90 11.54
N SER A 76 -2.60 7.30 12.13
CA SER A 76 -3.56 6.35 12.72
C SER A 76 -4.11 5.36 11.68
N GLN A 77 -4.37 5.82 10.46
CA GLN A 77 -4.86 4.97 9.37
C GLN A 77 -3.81 3.92 8.96
N VAL A 78 -2.54 4.33 8.87
CA VAL A 78 -1.43 3.42 8.55
C VAL A 78 -1.23 2.38 9.66
N VAL A 79 -1.26 2.79 10.93
CA VAL A 79 -1.11 1.86 12.06
C VAL A 79 -2.26 0.86 12.14
N LEU A 80 -3.51 1.33 11.95
CA LEU A 80 -4.68 0.46 11.93
C LEU A 80 -4.59 -0.59 10.81
N LEU A 81 -4.13 -0.17 9.64
CA LEU A 81 -3.92 -1.04 8.50
C LEU A 81 -2.85 -2.11 8.78
N ILE A 82 -1.70 -1.72 9.36
CA ILE A 82 -0.66 -2.68 9.76
C ILE A 82 -1.20 -3.66 10.80
N TYR A 83 -2.01 -3.18 11.75
CA TYR A 83 -2.61 -4.02 12.77
C TYR A 83 -3.59 -5.07 12.20
N ILE A 84 -4.37 -4.73 11.18
CA ILE A 84 -5.32 -5.67 10.55
C ILE A 84 -4.59 -6.78 9.76
N LEU A 85 -3.35 -6.54 9.34
CA LEU A 85 -2.54 -7.47 8.57
C LEU A 85 -1.70 -8.44 9.42
N LEU A 86 -1.65 -8.22 10.75
CA LEU A 86 -0.95 -9.05 11.74
C LEU A 86 -1.94 -9.94 12.51
#